data_AF-A0A951XPY5-F1
#
_entry.id   AF-A0A951XPY5-F1
#
_cell.length_a   1.000
_cell.length_b   1.000
_cell.length_c   1.000
_cell.angle_alpha   90.00
_cell.angle_beta   90.00
_cell.angle_gamma   90.00
#
_symmetry.space_group_name_H-M   'P 1'
#
loop_
_entity.id
_entity.type
_entity.pdbx_description
1 polymer ?
#
loop_
_entity_poly.entity_id
_entity_poly.type
_entity_poly.pdbx_seq_one_letter_code
_entity_poly.pdbx_strand_id
1 'polypeptide(L)' 'MMHLDPLQRLLRWIPVEESLPDADQTVLTYLPIDSDEPVWPGYWDGERWFSAEGFEIVVTHWTEFPEPPEARHGA' A
#
# COMPACT_ATOMS: atom_id res chain seq x y z
N MET A 1 -11.04 25.09 -16.59
CA MET A 1 -10.14 24.95 -15.43
C MET A 1 -9.83 23.46 -15.32
N MET A 2 -8.65 23.03 -15.76
CA MET A 2 -8.22 21.63 -15.64
C MET A 2 -7.54 21.49 -14.27
N HIS A 3 -8.12 20.68 -13.40
CA HIS A 3 -7.61 20.23 -12.10
C HIS A 3 -7.73 18.71 -12.18
N LEU A 4 -6.71 17.87 -11.98
CA LEU A 4 -5.36 18.01 -11.46
C LEU A 4 -4.44 17.09 -12.30
N ASP A 5 -3.12 17.24 -12.20
CA ASP A 5 -2.21 16.08 -12.35
C ASP A 5 -1.23 16.08 -11.18
N PRO A 6 -1.63 15.58 -10.00
CA PRO A 6 -0.75 15.39 -8.88
C PRO A 6 -0.21 13.96 -9.01
N LEU A 7 0.80 13.75 -9.85
CA LEU A 7 1.70 12.59 -9.69
C LEU A 7 2.38 12.53 -8.29
N GLN A 8 1.96 13.35 -7.32
CA GLN A 8 2.83 13.95 -6.30
C GLN A 8 2.21 14.17 -4.91
N ARG A 9 1.10 13.52 -4.54
CA ARG A 9 0.93 13.27 -3.10
C ARG A 9 1.87 12.12 -2.77
N LEU A 10 3.14 12.48 -2.52
CA LEU A 10 4.26 11.58 -2.27
C LEU A 10 3.77 10.39 -1.42
N LEU A 11 3.82 9.16 -1.96
CA LEU A 11 3.50 7.98 -1.16
C LEU A 11 4.45 7.96 0.02
N ARG A 12 3.91 8.25 1.22
CA ARG A 12 4.70 8.21 2.45
C ARG A 12 4.78 6.76 2.87
N TRP A 13 5.96 6.19 2.73
CA TRP A 13 6.29 4.89 3.30
C TRP A 13 6.48 5.04 4.81
N ILE A 14 5.74 4.25 5.58
CA ILE A 14 5.71 4.25 7.05
C ILE A 14 6.43 2.99 7.52
N PRO A 15 7.51 3.11 8.31
CA PRO A 15 8.14 1.95 8.94
C PRO A 15 7.16 1.24 9.87
N VAL A 16 7.13 -0.09 9.82
CA VAL A 16 6.23 -0.89 10.70
C VAL A 16 6.51 -0.67 12.19
N GLU A 17 7.72 -0.22 12.54
CA GLU A 17 8.12 0.12 13.91
C GLU A 17 7.54 1.47 14.38
N GLU A 18 7.23 2.40 13.47
CA GLU A 18 6.63 3.70 13.81
C GLU A 18 5.11 3.58 14.01
N SER A 19 4.45 2.89 13.09
CA SER A 19 3.00 2.71 13.10
C SER A 19 2.61 1.56 12.20
N LEU A 20 1.57 0.84 12.59
CA LEU A 20 0.89 -0.16 11.78
C LEU A 20 -0.36 0.46 11.13
N PRO A 21 -0.85 -0.08 10.00
CA PRO A 21 -2.15 0.29 9.45
C PRO A 21 -3.28 -0.24 10.35
N ASP A 22 -4.51 0.13 10.04
CA ASP A 22 -5.67 -0.49 10.67
C ASP A 22 -5.71 -1.99 10.33
N ALA A 23 -6.21 -2.80 11.27
CA ALA A 23 -6.35 -4.24 11.06
C ALA A 23 -7.27 -4.53 9.86
N ASP A 24 -6.88 -5.50 9.05
CA ASP A 24 -7.52 -5.91 7.79
C ASP A 24 -7.54 -4.84 6.67
N GLN A 25 -6.89 -3.68 6.88
CA GLN A 25 -6.72 -2.68 5.83
C GLN A 25 -5.70 -3.19 4.79
N THR A 26 -6.13 -3.28 3.53
CA THR A 26 -5.23 -3.59 2.42
C THR A 26 -4.40 -2.35 2.06
N VAL A 27 -3.08 -2.50 2.08
CA VAL A 27 -2.07 -1.46 1.84
C VAL A 27 -1.01 -1.95 0.86
N LEU A 28 -0.18 -1.05 0.34
CA LEU A 28 1.05 -1.43 -0.36
C LEU A 28 2.14 -1.71 0.69
N THR A 29 2.81 -2.85 0.56
CA THR A 29 3.87 -3.28 1.48
C THR A 29 5.21 -3.34 0.76
N TYR A 30 6.30 -3.14 1.48
CA TYR A 30 7.66 -3.31 0.96
C TYR A 30 8.34 -4.53 1.60
N LEU A 31 8.66 -5.52 0.75
CA LEU A 31 9.22 -6.83 1.08
C LEU A 31 10.68 -6.88 0.60
N PRO A 32 11.69 -6.54 1.43
CA PRO A 32 13.07 -6.46 0.97
C PRO A 32 13.71 -7.81 0.61
N ILE A 33 13.06 -8.93 0.96
CA ILE A 33 13.54 -10.30 0.67
C ILE A 33 13.12 -10.74 -0.74
N ASP A 34 12.02 -10.19 -1.27
CA ASP A 34 11.55 -10.47 -2.61
C ASP A 34 12.16 -9.45 -3.58
N SER A 35 13.17 -9.88 -4.35
CA SER A 35 13.89 -8.99 -5.26
C SER A 35 13.16 -8.72 -6.57
N ASP A 36 12.22 -9.58 -6.95
CA ASP A 36 11.54 -9.51 -8.24
C ASP A 36 10.35 -8.55 -8.16
N GLU A 37 9.58 -8.62 -7.07
CA GLU A 37 8.43 -7.74 -6.82
C GLU A 37 8.46 -7.21 -5.38
N PRO A 38 9.37 -6.28 -5.07
CA PRO A 38 9.60 -5.82 -3.69
C PRO A 38 8.43 -5.00 -3.12
N VAL A 39 7.47 -4.60 -3.95
CA VAL A 39 6.25 -3.90 -3.52
C VAL A 39 5.03 -4.70 -3.92
N TRP A 40 4.26 -5.14 -2.93
CA TRP A 40 3.08 -5.98 -3.15
C TRP A 40 1.92 -5.60 -2.22
N PRO A 41 0.66 -5.80 -2.63
CA PRO A 41 -0.49 -5.65 -1.74
C PRO A 41 -0.43 -6.61 -0.55
N GLY A 42 -0.75 -6.10 0.65
CA GLY A 42 -0.83 -6.89 1.87
C GLY A 42 -1.65 -6.21 2.95
N TYR A 43 -1.83 -6.88 4.08
CA TYR A 43 -2.58 -6.38 5.23
C TYR A 43 -1.99 -6.89 6.55
N TRP A 44 -2.26 -6.15 7.62
CA TRP A 44 -1.98 -6.53 9.00
C TRP A 44 -3.27 -7.09 9.63
N ASP A 45 -3.25 -8.28 10.23
CA ASP A 45 -4.46 -8.88 10.82
C ASP A 45 -4.68 -8.54 12.31
N GLY A 46 -3.80 -7.72 12.89
CA GLY A 46 -3.73 -7.45 14.33
C GLY A 46 -2.52 -8.09 15.01
N GLU A 47 -1.92 -9.11 14.42
CA GLU A 47 -0.78 -9.86 14.97
C GLU A 47 0.34 -10.16 13.96
N ARG A 48 0.02 -10.33 12.67
CA ARG A 48 0.96 -10.69 11.60
C ARG A 48 0.62 -10.02 10.27
N TRP A 49 1.60 -10.00 9.39
CA TRP A 49 1.47 -9.49 8.03
C TRP A 49 1.17 -10.60 7.03
N PHE A 50 0.23 -10.36 6.14
CA PHE A 50 -0.15 -11.26 5.06
C PHE A 50 -0.13 -10.54 3.71
N SER A 51 0.25 -11.25 2.65
CA SER A 51 0.02 -10.78 1.28
C SER A 51 -1.48 -10.77 0.98
N ALA A 52 -1.89 -10.08 -0.08
CA ALA A 52 -3.29 -10.10 -0.52
C ALA A 52 -3.80 -11.51 -0.93
N GLU A 53 -2.90 -12.48 -1.11
CA GLU A 53 -3.22 -13.88 -1.38
C GLU A 53 -3.30 -14.74 -0.11
N GLY A 54 -3.00 -14.16 1.06
CA GLY A 54 -3.08 -14.83 2.36
C GLY A 54 -1.81 -15.55 2.80
N PHE A 55 -0.66 -15.29 2.16
CA PHE A 55 0.63 -15.83 2.60
C PHE A 55 1.25 -14.93 3.66
N GLU A 56 1.80 -15.50 4.74
CA GLU A 56 2.53 -14.72 5.75
C GLU A 56 3.80 -14.11 5.12
N ILE A 57 4.03 -12.82 5.35
CA ILE A 57 5.14 -12.06 4.76
C ILE A 57 5.86 -11.21 5.81
N VAL A 58 7.10 -10.82 5.51
CA VAL A 58 7.87 -9.89 6.33
C VAL A 58 7.90 -8.52 5.67
N VAL A 59 7.24 -7.56 6.31
CA VAL A 59 7.09 -6.19 5.82
C VAL A 59 7.97 -5.26 6.65
N THR A 60 8.73 -4.38 5.98
CA THR A 60 9.51 -3.34 6.69
C THR A 60 8.83 -1.98 6.65
N HIS A 61 8.12 -1.70 5.56
CA HIS A 61 7.41 -0.43 5.36
C HIS A 61 6.09 -0.69 4.65
N TRP A 62 5.12 0.19 4.89
CA TRP A 62 3.84 0.17 4.20
C TRP A 62 3.44 1.58 3.77
N THR A 63 2.51 1.68 2.83
CA THR A 63 1.87 2.94 2.43
C THR A 63 0.46 2.68 1.94
N GLU A 64 -0.43 3.66 2.10
CA GLU A 64 -1.79 3.57 1.58
C GLU A 64 -1.79 3.47 0.05
N PHE A 65 -2.84 2.86 -0.51
CA PHE A 65 -3.05 2.93 -1.95
C PHE A 65 -3.27 4.40 -2.36
N PRO A 66 -2.72 4.83 -3.51
CA PRO A 66 -3.10 6.12 -4.06
C PRO A 66 -4.60 6.13 -4.39
N GLU A 67 -5.23 7.29 -4.22
CA GLU A 67 -6.60 7.49 -4.67
C GLU A 67 -6.71 7.19 -6.17
N PRO A 68 -7.77 6.47 -6.61
CA PRO A 68 -7.99 6.22 -8.02
C PRO A 68 -8.24 7.54 -8.78
N PRO A 69 -7.98 7.59 -10.09
CA PRO A 69 -8.35 8.74 -10.89
C PRO A 69 -9.87 8.95 -10.92
N GLU A 70 -10.32 10.19 -11.09
CA GLU A 70 -11.74 10.49 -11.26
C GLU A 70 -12.30 9.80 -12.51
N ALA A 71 -13.39 9.04 -12.35
CA ALA A 71 -14.06 8.38 -13.46
C ALA A 71 -14.66 9.42 -14.42
N ARG A 72 -14.18 9.47 -15.66
CA ARG A 72 -14.84 10.22 -16.74
C ARG A 72 -15.81 9.30 -17.45
N HIS A 73 -17.10 9.44 -17.18
CA HIS A 73 -18.12 8.82 -18.02
C HIS A 73 -18.25 9.64 -19.30
N GLY A 74 -17.91 9.05 -20.45
CA GLY A 74 -18.20 9.64 -21.76
C GLY A 74 -19.71 9.70 -21.96
N ALA A 75 -20.21 10.87 -22.38
CA ALA A 75 -21.59 11.06 -22.84
C ALA A 75 -21.77 10.54 -24.26
#